data_AF-A0A484FA80-F1
#
_entry.id   AF-A0A484FA80-F1
#
_cell.length_a   1.000
_cell.length_b   1.000
_cell.length_c   1.000
_cell.angle_alpha   90.00
_cell.angle_beta   90.00
_cell.angle_gamma   90.00
#
_symmetry.space_group_name_H-M   'P 1'
#
loop_
_entity.id
_entity.type
_entity.pdbx_description
1 polymer ?
#
loop_
_entity_poly.entity_id
_entity_poly.type
_entity_poly.pdbx_seq_one_letter_code
_entity_poly.pdbx_strand_id
1 'polypeptide(L)'
;MASLNQFPDEIILQILHYVPPDDILVSLQLSSRRLHRLANEPILWRQACAHSFDFWHPYHRFSKNVCRPSLETSWKTLFIIRRRRNIRAAVLFEGILATKYGRVEKFEELCLLGYDAKDFLLSQARTPDAAQDVLARRYFSKAALASIRRGVAIQIWDDLRNSEAAEARSSQHAPQVVPRRLERALSAFDMFVIQDDLGDVDDISNVLDGLAARFRSAHQDFDSFTTREKALTLARWVRQENLTGMVDPETNYRNLRNCLIGHALRDEAHQSLPMISAAIFCCIGERLGLNAHCCCLPGHVLAMVFATEDSTLDGNKETLRYFSSQVGWHSLDVETMAPAAVSTMIGRLAHNIRHTNLALNSGDVSVESRLGNHFT
;
A
#
# COMPACT_ATOMS: atom_id res chain seq x y z
N MET A 1 17.08 37.79 -36.94
CA MET A 1 16.41 36.76 -36.13
C MET A 1 17.41 36.22 -35.13
N ALA A 2 17.07 36.17 -33.84
CA ALA A 2 17.96 35.58 -32.84
C ALA A 2 18.06 34.06 -33.08
N SER A 3 19.29 33.53 -33.09
CA SER A 3 19.53 32.09 -33.23
C SER A 3 19.56 31.44 -31.86
N LEU A 4 19.08 30.19 -31.74
CA LEU A 4 19.11 29.44 -30.48
C LEU A 4 20.53 29.37 -29.86
N ASN A 5 21.56 29.45 -30.71
CA ASN A 5 22.97 29.47 -30.29
C ASN A 5 23.37 30.72 -29.49
N GLN A 6 22.58 31.80 -29.53
CA GLN A 6 22.88 33.07 -28.86
C GLN A 6 22.41 33.12 -27.40
N PHE A 7 21.54 32.18 -26.98
CA PHE A 7 21.08 32.12 -25.60
C PHE A 7 22.11 31.39 -24.72
N PRO A 8 22.21 31.73 -23.41
CA PRO A 8 22.97 30.95 -22.43
C PRO A 8 22.46 29.52 -22.25
N ASP A 9 23.31 28.62 -21.75
CA ASP A 9 22.97 27.20 -21.53
C ASP A 9 21.80 27.05 -20.56
N GLU A 10 21.71 27.92 -19.54
CA GLU A 10 20.65 27.93 -18.53
C GLU A 10 19.28 28.22 -19.16
N ILE A 11 19.21 29.18 -20.09
CA ILE A 11 17.97 29.53 -20.78
C ILE A 11 17.53 28.39 -21.70
N ILE A 12 18.47 27.75 -22.39
CA ILE A 12 18.17 26.59 -23.24
C ILE A 12 17.67 25.42 -22.38
N LEU A 13 18.30 25.16 -21.23
CA LEU A 13 17.83 24.14 -20.29
C LEU A 13 16.40 24.44 -19.78
N GLN A 14 16.10 25.70 -19.44
CA GLN A 14 14.74 26.12 -19.09
C GLN A 14 13.74 25.87 -20.23
N ILE A 15 14.11 26.17 -21.48
CA ILE A 15 13.26 25.85 -22.64
C ILE A 15 13.03 24.34 -22.76
N LEU A 16 14.09 23.53 -22.59
CA LEU A 16 14.00 22.07 -22.68
C LEU A 16 13.04 21.47 -21.64
N HIS A 17 12.84 22.11 -20.47
CA HIS A 17 11.86 21.68 -19.48
C HIS A 17 10.40 21.76 -19.98
N TYR A 18 10.11 22.56 -21.01
CA TYR A 18 8.78 22.68 -21.60
C TYR A 18 8.59 21.82 -22.86
N VAL A 19 9.63 21.13 -23.32
CA VAL A 19 9.54 20.27 -24.50
C VAL A 19 9.15 18.85 -24.07
N PRO A 20 8.22 18.18 -24.78
CA PRO A 20 7.92 16.77 -24.54
C PRO A 20 9.19 15.91 -24.56
N PRO A 21 9.43 15.06 -23.55
CA PRO A 21 10.66 14.26 -23.47
C PRO A 21 10.90 13.36 -24.68
N ASP A 22 9.83 12.91 -25.35
CA ASP A 22 9.94 12.12 -26.59
C ASP A 22 10.59 12.92 -27.74
N ASP A 23 10.25 14.20 -27.90
CA ASP A 23 10.82 15.08 -28.93
C ASP A 23 12.30 15.38 -28.63
N ILE A 24 12.64 15.48 -27.35
CA ILE A 24 14.02 15.61 -26.89
C ILE A 24 14.83 14.36 -27.28
N LEU A 25 14.27 13.16 -27.09
CA LEU A 25 14.91 11.89 -27.45
C LEU A 25 15.08 11.72 -28.96
N VAL A 26 14.05 12.01 -29.75
CA VAL A 26 14.04 11.62 -31.17
C VAL A 26 14.65 12.69 -32.07
N SER A 27 14.66 13.96 -31.67
CA SER A 27 15.03 15.06 -32.57
C SER A 27 16.04 16.05 -31.98
N LEU A 28 15.74 16.68 -30.84
CA LEU A 28 16.54 17.84 -30.39
C LEU A 28 17.97 17.48 -30.02
N GLN A 29 18.18 16.36 -29.32
CA GLN A 29 19.53 15.94 -28.92
C GLN A 29 20.43 15.55 -30.12
N LEU A 30 19.84 15.30 -31.30
CA LEU A 30 20.54 14.90 -32.51
C LEU A 30 20.90 16.11 -33.39
N SER A 31 20.35 17.29 -33.07
CA SER A 31 20.45 18.48 -33.93
C SER A 31 21.79 19.22 -33.78
N SER A 32 22.41 19.21 -32.60
CA SER A 32 23.74 19.82 -32.38
C SER A 32 24.47 19.21 -31.18
N ARG A 33 25.80 19.34 -31.14
CA ARG A 33 26.61 18.87 -30.00
C ARG A 33 26.26 19.58 -28.69
N ARG A 34 25.89 20.87 -28.76
CA ARG A 34 25.50 21.67 -27.59
C ARG A 34 24.17 21.17 -27.03
N LEU A 35 23.16 21.02 -27.90
CA LEU A 35 21.87 20.45 -27.51
C LEU A 35 22.00 19.02 -27.02
N HIS A 36 22.89 18.21 -27.62
CA HIS A 36 23.18 16.87 -27.13
C HIS A 36 23.64 16.90 -25.67
N ARG A 37 24.57 17.79 -25.31
CA ARG A 37 25.05 17.92 -23.94
C ARG A 37 23.92 18.32 -22.98
N LEU A 38 23.22 19.41 -23.29
CA LEU A 38 22.17 19.96 -22.44
C LEU A 38 20.96 19.02 -22.30
N ALA A 39 20.56 18.36 -23.38
CA ALA A 39 19.48 17.37 -23.37
C ALA A 39 19.84 16.10 -22.60
N ASN A 40 21.10 15.88 -22.21
CA ASN A 40 21.54 14.76 -21.39
C ASN A 40 21.73 15.13 -19.91
N GLU A 41 21.39 16.35 -19.50
CA GLU A 41 21.47 16.75 -18.10
C GLU A 41 20.55 15.90 -17.20
N PRO A 42 21.06 15.30 -16.10
CA PRO A 42 20.28 14.40 -15.25
C PRO A 42 19.04 15.03 -14.63
N ILE A 43 19.10 16.33 -14.30
CA ILE A 43 17.96 17.08 -13.74
C ILE A 43 16.77 17.12 -14.69
N LEU A 44 17.02 17.30 -16.00
CA LEU A 44 15.99 17.31 -17.03
C LEU A 44 15.23 15.98 -17.05
N TRP A 45 15.96 14.87 -17.06
CA TRP A 45 15.37 13.53 -17.09
C TRP A 45 14.70 13.13 -15.78
N ARG A 46 15.22 13.56 -14.63
CA ARG A 46 14.56 13.37 -13.34
C ARG A 46 13.17 13.99 -13.35
N GLN A 47 13.06 15.23 -13.85
CA GLN A 47 11.78 15.90 -13.97
C GLN A 47 10.90 15.25 -15.04
N ALA A 48 11.44 14.85 -16.19
CA ALA A 48 10.69 14.12 -17.21
C ALA A 48 10.06 12.84 -16.64
N CYS A 49 10.81 12.04 -15.86
CA CYS A 49 10.29 10.86 -15.17
C CYS A 49 9.16 11.22 -14.20
N ALA A 50 9.33 12.28 -13.38
CA ALA A 50 8.36 12.67 -12.38
C ALA A 50 7.04 13.20 -12.97
N HIS A 51 7.08 13.87 -14.12
CA HIS A 51 5.88 14.47 -14.75
C HIS A 51 5.22 13.56 -15.78
N SER A 52 5.93 12.59 -16.36
CA SER A 52 5.38 11.74 -17.44
C SER A 52 4.70 10.47 -16.93
N PHE A 53 4.94 10.08 -15.68
CA PHE A 53 4.48 8.81 -15.13
C PHE A 53 4.06 8.98 -13.67
N ASP A 54 2.81 8.61 -13.35
CA ASP A 54 2.29 8.66 -11.99
C ASP A 54 2.68 7.38 -11.22
N PHE A 55 2.66 6.23 -11.90
CA PHE A 55 2.93 4.93 -11.29
C PHE A 55 4.25 4.30 -11.72
N TRP A 56 4.99 3.80 -10.74
CA TRP A 56 6.28 3.14 -10.90
C TRP A 56 6.29 1.78 -10.21
N HIS A 57 6.69 0.74 -10.93
CA HIS A 57 6.91 -0.56 -10.31
C HIS A 57 8.05 -0.51 -9.27
N PRO A 58 7.92 -1.17 -8.10
CA PRO A 58 8.95 -1.18 -7.05
C PRO A 58 10.39 -1.51 -7.46
N TYR A 59 10.60 -2.32 -8.52
CA TYR A 59 11.95 -2.69 -8.97
C TYR A 59 12.75 -1.48 -9.48
N HIS A 60 12.08 -0.40 -9.93
CA HIS A 60 12.74 0.84 -10.34
C HIS A 60 13.30 1.64 -9.17
N ARG A 61 12.83 1.37 -7.94
CA ARG A 61 13.20 2.11 -6.72
C ARG A 61 13.01 3.63 -6.87
N PHE A 62 12.01 4.06 -7.64
CA PHE A 62 11.81 5.46 -8.04
C PHE A 62 11.75 6.40 -6.83
N SER A 63 10.93 6.10 -5.83
CA SER A 63 10.82 6.89 -4.59
C SER A 63 12.17 7.07 -3.88
N LYS A 64 12.98 6.01 -3.80
CA LYS A 64 14.33 6.07 -3.22
C LYS A 64 15.28 6.90 -4.08
N ASN A 65 15.21 6.78 -5.40
CA ASN A 65 16.09 7.50 -6.33
C ASN A 65 15.80 9.01 -6.33
N VAL A 66 14.54 9.41 -6.17
CA VAL A 66 14.15 10.83 -6.10
C VAL A 66 14.75 11.53 -4.88
N CYS A 67 14.91 10.81 -3.76
CA CYS A 67 15.57 11.36 -2.56
C CYS A 67 17.10 11.45 -2.68
N ARG A 68 17.71 10.87 -3.72
CA ARG A 68 19.16 10.89 -3.93
C ARG A 68 19.60 12.08 -4.80
N PRO A 69 20.89 12.46 -4.76
CA PRO A 69 21.46 13.38 -5.73
C PRO A 69 21.17 12.96 -7.17
N SER A 70 20.85 13.94 -8.03
CA SER A 70 20.42 13.68 -9.41
C SER A 70 21.49 12.95 -10.25
N LEU A 71 22.76 13.11 -9.93
CA LEU A 71 23.89 12.49 -10.63
C LEU A 71 24.03 10.98 -10.38
N GLU A 72 23.48 10.46 -9.27
CA GLU A 72 23.66 9.05 -8.89
C GLU A 72 22.73 8.09 -9.64
N THR A 73 21.68 8.61 -10.27
CA THR A 73 20.68 7.81 -10.98
C THR A 73 20.76 8.11 -12.47
N SER A 74 20.79 7.06 -13.30
CA SER A 74 20.72 7.22 -14.75
C SER A 74 19.27 7.51 -15.19
N TRP A 75 18.80 8.73 -14.92
CA TRP A 75 17.41 9.15 -15.12
C TRP A 75 16.92 8.98 -16.56
N LYS A 76 17.76 9.29 -17.55
CA LYS A 76 17.44 9.10 -18.96
C LYS A 76 17.18 7.64 -19.29
N THR A 77 18.03 6.75 -18.80
CA THR A 77 17.88 5.31 -19.01
C THR A 77 16.59 4.82 -18.36
N LEU A 78 16.30 5.28 -17.14
CA LEU A 78 15.07 4.95 -16.43
C LEU A 78 13.83 5.42 -17.22
N PHE A 79 13.85 6.64 -17.75
CA PHE A 79 12.80 7.17 -18.61
C PHE A 79 12.57 6.29 -19.84
N ILE A 80 13.64 5.94 -20.56
CA ILE A 80 13.58 5.11 -21.77
C ILE A 80 13.00 3.72 -21.46
N ILE A 81 13.45 3.09 -20.37
CA ILE A 81 12.92 1.78 -19.93
C ILE A 81 11.42 1.89 -19.66
N ARG A 82 11.00 2.90 -18.88
CA ARG A 82 9.60 3.11 -18.52
C ARG A 82 8.72 3.43 -19.73
N ARG A 83 9.22 4.24 -20.67
CA ARG A 83 8.55 4.56 -21.94
C ARG A 83 8.36 3.32 -22.81
N ARG A 84 9.38 2.47 -22.94
CA ARG A 84 9.29 1.19 -23.67
C ARG A 84 8.26 0.25 -23.07
N ARG A 85 8.21 0.15 -21.73
CA ARG A 85 7.18 -0.62 -21.02
C ARG A 85 5.77 -0.10 -21.34
N ASN A 86 5.58 1.22 -21.39
CA ASN A 86 4.29 1.82 -21.71
C ASN A 86 3.86 1.54 -23.16
N ILE A 87 4.79 1.63 -24.12
CA ILE A 87 4.56 1.25 -25.52
C ILE A 87 4.20 -0.24 -25.61
N ARG A 88 4.91 -1.11 -24.88
CA ARG A 88 4.60 -2.55 -24.85
C ARG A 88 3.20 -2.80 -24.31
N ALA A 89 2.80 -2.12 -23.24
CA ALA A 89 1.45 -2.22 -22.69
C ALA A 89 0.39 -1.86 -23.74
N ALA A 90 0.58 -0.76 -24.48
CA ALA A 90 -0.33 -0.35 -25.56
C ALA A 90 -0.42 -1.41 -26.67
N VAL A 91 0.71 -1.93 -27.15
CA VAL A 91 0.74 -2.97 -28.19
C VAL A 91 0.02 -4.24 -27.74
N LEU A 92 0.27 -4.71 -26.51
CA LEU A 92 -0.40 -5.88 -25.96
C LEU A 92 -1.90 -5.67 -25.82
N PHE A 93 -2.30 -4.49 -25.36
CA PHE A 93 -3.69 -4.14 -25.16
C PHE A 93 -4.47 -4.05 -26.46
N GLU A 94 -3.95 -3.37 -27.48
CA GLU A 94 -4.57 -3.36 -28.81
C GLU A 94 -4.67 -4.78 -29.38
N GLY A 95 -3.67 -5.64 -29.14
CA GLY A 95 -3.73 -7.05 -29.52
C GLY A 95 -4.81 -7.86 -28.79
N ILE A 96 -5.14 -7.52 -27.54
CA ILE A 96 -6.24 -8.14 -26.77
C ILE A 96 -7.60 -7.74 -27.35
N LEU A 97 -7.74 -6.48 -27.76
CA LEU A 97 -8.96 -5.94 -28.37
C LEU A 97 -9.18 -6.50 -29.79
N ALA A 98 -8.12 -6.55 -30.59
CA ALA A 98 -8.21 -6.90 -32.01
C ALA A 98 -8.61 -8.36 -32.26
N THR A 99 -8.17 -9.31 -31.42
CA THR A 99 -8.42 -10.74 -31.67
C THR A 99 -8.60 -11.55 -30.38
N LYS A 100 -9.28 -12.70 -30.52
CA LYS A 100 -9.37 -13.73 -29.46
C LYS A 100 -8.12 -14.61 -29.42
N TYR A 101 -7.40 -14.73 -30.53
CA TYR A 101 -6.23 -15.61 -30.64
C TYR A 101 -5.04 -15.09 -29.83
N GLY A 102 -4.46 -15.95 -28.99
CA GLY A 102 -3.36 -15.59 -28.08
C GLY A 102 -3.71 -14.43 -27.14
N ARG A 103 -5.01 -14.21 -26.84
CA ARG A 103 -5.45 -13.12 -25.97
C ARG A 103 -5.00 -13.34 -24.53
N VAL A 104 -5.10 -14.58 -24.05
CA VAL A 104 -4.71 -14.94 -22.68
C VAL A 104 -3.23 -14.64 -22.45
N GLU A 105 -2.36 -15.06 -23.36
CA GLU A 105 -0.91 -14.78 -23.29
C GLU A 105 -0.61 -13.28 -23.28
N LYS A 106 -1.25 -12.50 -24.18
CA LYS A 106 -1.07 -11.03 -24.20
C LYS A 106 -1.56 -10.38 -22.91
N PHE A 107 -2.66 -10.89 -22.36
CA PHE A 107 -3.24 -10.40 -21.11
C PHE A 107 -2.32 -10.71 -19.92
N GLU A 108 -1.76 -11.91 -19.87
CA GLU A 108 -0.75 -12.31 -18.88
C GLU A 108 0.49 -11.42 -18.98
N GLU A 109 1.06 -11.26 -20.17
CA GLU A 109 2.25 -10.42 -20.38
C GLU A 109 1.99 -8.95 -19.99
N LEU A 110 0.80 -8.43 -20.30
CA LEU A 110 0.38 -7.10 -19.90
C LEU A 110 0.32 -6.97 -18.38
N CYS A 111 -0.23 -7.97 -17.67
CA CYS A 111 -0.28 -7.98 -16.21
C CYS A 111 1.12 -8.07 -15.58
N LEU A 112 2.06 -8.80 -16.21
CA LEU A 112 3.45 -8.91 -15.75
C LEU A 112 4.24 -7.59 -15.85
N LEU A 113 3.74 -6.58 -16.57
CA LEU A 113 4.30 -5.22 -16.53
C LEU A 113 4.01 -4.52 -15.18
N GLY A 114 3.05 -5.02 -14.40
CA GLY A 114 2.69 -4.50 -13.08
C GLY A 114 2.34 -3.01 -13.12
N TYR A 115 2.85 -2.25 -12.14
CA TYR A 115 2.55 -0.81 -12.04
C TYR A 115 3.06 0.03 -13.22
N ASP A 116 3.97 -0.49 -14.06
CA ASP A 116 4.40 0.22 -15.26
C ASP A 116 3.32 0.27 -16.35
N ALA A 117 2.31 -0.61 -16.29
CA ALA A 117 1.16 -0.55 -17.19
C ALA A 117 0.01 0.29 -16.62
N LYS A 118 0.07 0.69 -15.34
CA LYS A 118 -1.07 1.28 -14.62
C LYS A 118 -1.55 2.57 -15.27
N ASP A 119 -0.68 3.56 -15.51
CA ASP A 119 -1.04 4.85 -16.15
C ASP A 119 -1.85 4.63 -17.45
N PHE A 120 -1.34 3.76 -18.32
CA PHE A 120 -1.99 3.45 -19.59
C PHE A 120 -3.34 2.76 -19.37
N LEU A 121 -3.41 1.74 -18.51
CA LEU A 121 -4.66 1.05 -18.25
C LEU A 121 -5.71 1.96 -17.62
N LEU A 122 -5.33 2.91 -16.76
CA LEU A 122 -6.25 3.92 -16.22
C LEU A 122 -6.83 4.79 -17.32
N SER A 123 -5.99 5.22 -18.27
CA SER A 123 -6.46 5.99 -19.43
C SER A 123 -7.48 5.20 -20.25
N GLN A 124 -7.25 3.89 -20.46
CA GLN A 124 -8.17 3.03 -21.18
C GLN A 124 -9.46 2.74 -20.40
N ALA A 125 -9.38 2.65 -19.08
CA ALA A 125 -10.53 2.47 -18.20
C ALA A 125 -11.48 3.70 -18.21
N ARG A 126 -10.94 4.88 -18.57
CA ARG A 126 -11.67 6.16 -18.67
C ARG A 126 -11.97 6.56 -20.12
N THR A 127 -11.82 5.65 -21.08
CA THR A 127 -12.12 5.91 -22.51
C THR A 127 -13.52 6.55 -22.65
N PRO A 128 -13.71 7.66 -23.38
CA PRO A 128 -15.00 8.32 -23.58
C PRO A 128 -16.02 7.43 -24.32
N ASP A 129 -17.32 7.68 -24.10
CA ASP A 129 -18.41 6.92 -24.74
C ASP A 129 -18.46 7.06 -26.27
N ALA A 130 -17.80 8.08 -26.83
CA ALA A 130 -17.67 8.28 -28.26
C ALA A 130 -16.77 7.25 -28.97
N ALA A 131 -15.95 6.49 -28.23
CA ALA A 131 -15.07 5.49 -28.82
C ALA A 131 -15.86 4.24 -29.25
N GLN A 132 -15.59 3.74 -30.46
CA GLN A 132 -16.30 2.61 -31.06
C GLN A 132 -16.22 1.32 -30.22
N ASP A 133 -15.08 1.09 -29.56
CA ASP A 133 -14.77 -0.09 -28.75
C ASP A 133 -14.74 0.20 -27.23
N VAL A 134 -15.44 1.27 -26.79
CA VAL A 134 -15.42 1.76 -25.41
C VAL A 134 -15.69 0.68 -24.36
N LEU A 135 -16.67 -0.19 -24.58
CA LEU A 135 -17.02 -1.26 -23.64
C LEU A 135 -15.87 -2.26 -23.48
N ALA A 136 -15.23 -2.64 -24.58
CA ALA A 136 -14.12 -3.59 -24.56
C ALA A 136 -12.89 -2.95 -23.88
N ARG A 137 -12.55 -1.70 -24.22
CA ARG A 137 -11.45 -0.96 -23.58
C ARG A 137 -11.65 -0.85 -22.08
N ARG A 138 -12.82 -0.43 -21.62
CA ARG A 138 -13.12 -0.31 -20.18
C ARG A 138 -13.12 -1.66 -19.48
N TYR A 139 -13.66 -2.70 -20.11
CA TYR A 139 -13.69 -4.04 -19.53
C TYR A 139 -12.28 -4.64 -19.35
N PHE A 140 -11.49 -4.72 -20.43
CA PHE A 140 -10.18 -5.38 -20.38
C PHE A 140 -9.17 -4.59 -19.56
N SER A 141 -9.23 -3.25 -19.57
CA SER A 141 -8.35 -2.43 -18.73
C SER A 141 -8.65 -2.63 -17.25
N LYS A 142 -9.93 -2.58 -16.83
CA LYS A 142 -10.33 -2.86 -15.44
C LYS A 142 -9.97 -4.28 -15.00
N ALA A 143 -10.14 -5.27 -15.89
CA ALA A 143 -9.74 -6.64 -15.61
C ALA A 143 -8.22 -6.77 -15.41
N ALA A 144 -7.42 -6.14 -16.27
CA ALA A 144 -5.96 -6.15 -16.16
C ALA A 144 -5.48 -5.43 -14.89
N LEU A 145 -6.07 -4.26 -14.57
CA LEU A 145 -5.81 -3.53 -13.32
C LEU A 145 -6.11 -4.38 -12.09
N ALA A 146 -7.27 -5.05 -12.07
CA ALA A 146 -7.62 -5.96 -10.97
C ALA A 146 -6.62 -7.13 -10.85
N SER A 147 -6.18 -7.70 -11.97
CA SER A 147 -5.16 -8.76 -11.98
C SER A 147 -3.82 -8.28 -11.41
N ILE A 148 -3.35 -7.10 -11.85
CA ILE A 148 -2.12 -6.48 -11.35
C ILE A 148 -2.20 -6.23 -9.84
N ARG A 149 -3.30 -5.64 -9.35
CA ARG A 149 -3.49 -5.38 -7.91
C ARG A 149 -3.44 -6.66 -7.08
N ARG A 150 -4.11 -7.72 -7.53
CA ARG A 150 -4.09 -9.03 -6.86
C ARG A 150 -2.70 -9.65 -6.88
N GLY A 151 -1.97 -9.52 -7.99
CA GLY A 151 -0.57 -9.95 -8.08
C GLY A 151 0.32 -9.27 -7.03
N VAL A 152 0.16 -7.95 -6.85
CA VAL A 152 0.88 -7.19 -5.81
C VAL A 152 0.51 -7.67 -4.40
N ALA A 153 -0.78 -7.90 -4.13
CA ALA A 153 -1.23 -8.40 -2.83
C ALA A 153 -0.63 -9.77 -2.50
N ILE A 154 -0.60 -10.69 -3.48
CA ILE A 154 0.02 -12.01 -3.32
C ILE A 154 1.52 -11.86 -3.03
N GLN A 155 2.21 -10.98 -3.75
CA GLN A 155 3.64 -10.73 -3.51
C GLN A 155 3.90 -10.20 -2.09
N ILE A 156 3.06 -9.28 -1.60
CA ILE A 156 3.18 -8.76 -0.23
C ILE A 156 3.07 -9.89 0.80
N TRP A 157 2.11 -10.80 0.64
CA TRP A 157 1.94 -11.92 1.55
C TRP A 157 3.06 -12.96 1.42
N ASP A 158 3.57 -13.20 0.22
CA ASP A 158 4.72 -14.08 0.01
C ASP A 158 6.00 -13.54 0.67
N ASP A 159 6.29 -12.25 0.46
CA ASP A 159 7.41 -11.55 1.08
C ASP A 159 7.30 -11.60 2.62
N LEU A 160 6.10 -11.38 3.16
CA LEU A 160 5.84 -11.46 4.60
C LEU A 160 6.10 -12.86 5.14
N ARG A 161 5.57 -13.89 4.48
CA ARG A 161 5.77 -15.30 4.87
C ARG A 161 7.26 -15.63 4.94
N ASN A 162 8.01 -15.18 3.94
CA ASN A 162 9.46 -15.41 3.86
C ASN A 162 10.21 -14.63 4.96
N SER A 163 9.82 -13.38 5.25
CA SER A 163 10.45 -12.57 6.29
C SER A 163 10.19 -13.12 7.69
N GLU A 164 8.93 -13.46 8.01
CA GLU A 164 8.58 -14.03 9.32
C GLU A 164 9.26 -15.38 9.55
N ALA A 165 9.36 -16.23 8.51
CA ALA A 165 10.08 -17.49 8.60
C ALA A 165 11.58 -17.28 8.89
N ALA A 166 12.19 -16.21 8.38
CA ALA A 166 13.58 -15.87 8.67
C ALA A 166 13.76 -15.35 10.10
N GLU A 167 12.84 -14.52 10.59
CA GLU A 167 12.87 -13.95 11.95
C GLU A 167 12.64 -15.00 13.04
N ALA A 168 11.72 -15.95 12.80
CA ALA A 168 11.48 -17.07 13.71
C ALA A 168 12.74 -17.91 13.97
N ARG A 169 13.67 -17.97 12.99
CA ARG A 169 14.95 -18.68 13.11
C ARG A 169 16.03 -17.91 13.88
N SER A 170 15.83 -16.61 14.13
CA SER A 170 16.86 -15.70 14.67
C SER A 170 16.53 -15.13 16.06
N SER A 171 15.35 -15.41 16.61
CA SER A 171 14.81 -14.64 17.73
C SER A 171 15.34 -15.12 19.10
N GLN A 172 16.27 -14.36 19.68
CA GLN A 172 16.64 -14.38 21.11
C GLN A 172 16.24 -13.11 21.87
N HIS A 173 15.66 -12.11 21.18
CA HIS A 173 15.40 -10.77 21.71
C HIS A 173 13.89 -10.44 21.73
N ALA A 174 13.54 -9.37 22.44
CA ALA A 174 12.18 -8.86 22.49
C ALA A 174 11.62 -8.57 21.08
N PRO A 175 10.33 -8.81 20.83
CA PRO A 175 9.70 -8.53 19.54
C PRO A 175 9.86 -7.06 19.15
N GLN A 176 10.37 -6.78 17.95
CA GLN A 176 10.51 -5.42 17.43
C GLN A 176 9.49 -5.19 16.32
N VAL A 177 8.79 -4.05 16.36
CA VAL A 177 7.91 -3.66 15.26
C VAL A 177 8.73 -3.39 14.00
N VAL A 178 8.32 -3.98 12.89
CA VAL A 178 8.90 -3.70 11.57
C VAL A 178 8.06 -2.63 10.87
N PRO A 179 8.68 -1.49 10.46
CA PRO A 179 7.95 -0.36 9.90
C PRO A 179 7.03 -0.74 8.75
N ARG A 180 5.78 -0.24 8.79
CA ARG A 180 4.77 -0.45 7.75
C ARG A 180 4.42 -1.91 7.41
N ARG A 181 4.93 -2.91 8.12
CA ARG A 181 4.67 -4.33 7.81
C ARG A 181 3.19 -4.66 7.96
N LEU A 182 2.59 -4.28 9.08
CA LEU A 182 1.22 -4.61 9.44
C LEU A 182 0.21 -4.00 8.45
N GLU A 183 0.30 -2.70 8.18
CA GLU A 183 -0.62 -2.05 7.24
C GLU A 183 -0.49 -2.58 5.82
N ARG A 184 0.72 -2.89 5.35
CA ARG A 184 0.93 -3.45 4.01
C ARG A 184 0.29 -4.83 3.89
N ALA A 185 0.46 -5.66 4.91
CA ALA A 185 -0.13 -6.99 4.98
C ALA A 185 -1.67 -6.94 4.99
N LEU A 186 -2.26 -5.98 5.70
CA LEU A 186 -3.71 -5.83 5.79
C LEU A 186 -4.31 -5.20 4.52
N SER A 187 -3.66 -4.16 3.97
CA SER A 187 -4.08 -3.51 2.73
C SER A 187 -4.03 -4.42 1.50
N ALA A 188 -3.26 -5.51 1.55
CA ALA A 188 -3.29 -6.54 0.52
C ALA A 188 -4.69 -7.18 0.38
N PHE A 189 -5.53 -7.24 1.43
CA PHE A 189 -6.93 -7.68 1.28
C PHE A 189 -7.75 -6.69 0.46
N ASP A 190 -7.55 -5.38 0.70
CA ASP A 190 -8.25 -4.33 -0.02
C ASP A 190 -8.04 -4.45 -1.55
N MET A 191 -6.86 -4.89 -2.00
CA MET A 191 -6.53 -5.07 -3.43
C MET A 191 -7.43 -6.06 -4.18
N PHE A 192 -8.12 -6.96 -3.46
CA PHE A 192 -9.08 -7.90 -4.06
C PHE A 192 -10.49 -7.32 -4.21
N VAL A 193 -10.82 -6.28 -3.45
CA VAL A 193 -12.18 -5.73 -3.33
C VAL A 193 -12.31 -4.36 -3.97
N ILE A 194 -11.25 -3.55 -3.96
CA ILE A 194 -11.27 -2.22 -4.54
C ILE A 194 -11.49 -2.30 -6.07
N GLN A 195 -12.55 -1.64 -6.53
CA GLN A 195 -12.87 -1.51 -7.96
C GLN A 195 -12.17 -0.32 -8.61
N ASP A 196 -11.95 0.76 -7.85
CA ASP A 196 -11.34 2.01 -8.30
C ASP A 196 -9.82 2.08 -8.00
N ASP A 197 -9.16 3.19 -8.35
CA ASP A 197 -7.72 3.36 -8.13
C ASP A 197 -7.39 3.88 -6.73
N LEU A 198 -8.40 4.39 -6.02
CA LEU A 198 -8.28 4.89 -4.66
C LEU A 198 -8.10 3.71 -3.70
N GLY A 199 -7.10 3.79 -2.83
CA GLY A 199 -6.85 2.82 -1.76
C GLY A 199 -5.80 1.77 -2.10
N ASP A 200 -4.84 2.10 -2.96
CA ASP A 200 -3.61 1.32 -3.08
C ASP A 200 -2.93 1.22 -1.70
N VAL A 201 -2.03 0.25 -1.54
CA VAL A 201 -1.26 0.01 -0.32
C VAL A 201 -0.54 1.28 0.15
N ASP A 202 -0.02 2.07 -0.80
CA ASP A 202 0.68 3.31 -0.50
C ASP A 202 -0.29 4.43 -0.08
N ASP A 203 -1.53 4.46 -0.59
CA ASP A 203 -2.55 5.42 -0.15
C ASP A 203 -2.91 5.21 1.33
N ILE A 204 -3.09 3.95 1.73
CA ILE A 204 -3.36 3.58 3.12
C ILE A 204 -2.21 4.01 4.03
N SER A 205 -0.97 3.79 3.58
CA SER A 205 0.22 4.21 4.30
C SER A 205 0.26 5.75 4.49
N ASN A 206 -0.11 6.51 3.45
CA ASN A 206 -0.17 7.97 3.49
C ASN A 206 -1.28 8.49 4.43
N VAL A 207 -2.44 7.84 4.46
CA VAL A 207 -3.52 8.19 5.40
C VAL A 207 -3.05 7.99 6.85
N LEU A 208 -2.39 6.86 7.13
CA LEU A 208 -1.84 6.58 8.46
C LEU A 208 -0.70 7.53 8.83
N ASP A 209 0.16 7.92 7.87
CA ASP A 209 1.18 8.96 8.05
C ASP A 209 0.52 10.30 8.44
N GLY A 210 -0.57 10.68 7.75
CA GLY A 210 -1.35 11.88 8.05
C GLY A 210 -2.00 11.85 9.44
N LEU A 211 -2.57 10.71 9.84
CA LEU A 211 -3.13 10.53 11.20
C LEU A 211 -2.05 10.65 12.28
N ALA A 212 -0.88 10.06 12.09
CA ALA A 212 0.23 10.21 13.03
C ALA A 212 0.73 11.66 13.12
N ALA A 213 0.79 12.37 11.99
CA ALA A 213 1.16 13.79 11.97
C ALA A 213 0.13 14.68 12.71
N ARG A 214 -1.17 14.43 12.51
CA ARG A 214 -2.26 15.09 13.24
C ARG A 214 -2.20 14.81 14.75
N PHE A 215 -1.91 13.58 15.13
CA PHE A 215 -1.72 13.24 16.54
C PHE A 215 -0.55 14.02 17.15
N ARG A 216 0.59 14.08 16.47
CA ARG A 216 1.77 14.83 16.94
C ARG A 216 1.48 16.33 17.07
N SER A 217 0.77 16.93 16.12
CA SER A 217 0.43 18.36 16.20
C SER A 217 -0.50 18.68 17.37
N ALA A 218 -1.38 17.76 17.75
CA ALA A 218 -2.26 17.89 18.91
C ALA A 218 -1.56 17.65 20.27
N HIS A 219 -0.41 16.96 20.29
CA HIS A 219 0.29 16.58 21.51
C HIS A 219 1.80 16.92 21.42
N GLN A 220 2.14 18.20 21.59
CA GLN A 220 3.52 18.69 21.45
C GLN A 220 4.49 18.08 22.48
N ASP A 221 3.98 17.74 23.68
CA ASP A 221 4.79 17.14 24.75
C ASP A 221 4.93 15.61 24.63
N PHE A 222 4.38 14.99 23.57
CA PHE A 222 4.31 13.55 23.44
C PHE A 222 5.67 12.85 23.57
N ASP A 223 6.74 13.46 23.05
CA ASP A 223 8.07 12.85 23.10
C ASP A 223 8.60 12.70 24.54
N SER A 224 8.15 13.57 25.46
CA SER A 224 8.53 13.55 26.89
C SER A 224 7.82 12.47 27.72
N PHE A 225 6.74 11.90 27.20
CA PHE A 225 5.93 10.92 27.91
C PHE A 225 6.64 9.56 28.05
N THR A 226 6.34 8.86 29.15
CA THR A 226 6.69 7.45 29.32
C THR A 226 5.96 6.58 28.29
N THR A 227 6.45 5.36 28.05
CA THR A 227 5.81 4.44 27.07
C THR A 227 4.34 4.18 27.41
N ARG A 228 4.00 4.04 28.70
CA ARG A 228 2.61 3.88 29.15
C ARG A 228 1.77 5.11 28.83
N GLU A 229 2.25 6.30 29.16
CA GLU A 229 1.54 7.56 28.90
C GLU A 229 1.35 7.77 27.39
N LYS A 230 2.37 7.47 26.58
CA LYS A 230 2.28 7.50 25.11
C LYS A 230 1.16 6.58 24.61
N ALA A 231 1.15 5.33 25.05
CA ALA A 231 0.15 4.34 24.64
C ALA A 231 -1.28 4.75 25.05
N LEU A 232 -1.47 5.20 26.30
CA LEU A 232 -2.77 5.63 26.80
C LEU A 232 -3.28 6.90 26.11
N THR A 233 -2.39 7.85 25.85
CA THR A 233 -2.73 9.09 25.13
C THR A 233 -3.17 8.77 23.71
N LEU A 234 -2.41 7.93 23.00
CA LEU A 234 -2.78 7.46 21.67
C LEU A 234 -4.13 6.72 21.68
N ALA A 235 -4.35 5.80 22.63
CA ALA A 235 -5.59 5.03 22.70
C ALA A 235 -6.82 5.92 22.91
N ARG A 236 -6.70 6.96 23.74
CA ARG A 236 -7.75 7.97 23.95
C ARG A 236 -8.00 8.77 22.69
N TRP A 237 -6.94 9.23 22.02
CA TRP A 237 -7.06 10.03 20.80
C TRP A 237 -7.70 9.24 19.65
N VAL A 238 -7.27 8.00 19.39
CA VAL A 238 -7.85 7.14 18.34
C VAL A 238 -9.36 6.96 18.58
N ARG A 239 -9.79 6.82 19.83
CA ARG A 239 -11.22 6.75 20.18
C ARG A 239 -11.96 8.08 19.94
N GLN A 240 -11.34 9.22 20.27
CA GLN A 240 -11.92 10.54 20.05
C GLN A 240 -12.08 10.88 18.56
N GLU A 241 -11.14 10.43 17.74
CA GLU A 241 -11.17 10.56 16.28
C GLU A 241 -12.11 9.55 15.59
N ASN A 242 -12.89 8.80 16.37
CA ASN A 242 -13.82 7.77 15.88
C ASN A 242 -13.13 6.65 15.06
N LEU A 243 -11.82 6.46 15.20
CA LEU A 243 -11.05 5.42 14.49
C LEU A 243 -11.20 4.01 15.11
N THR A 244 -12.08 3.87 16.09
CA THR A 244 -12.35 2.60 16.77
C THR A 244 -13.84 2.32 16.85
N GLY A 245 -14.21 1.07 16.61
CA GLY A 245 -15.53 0.56 16.94
C GLY A 245 -16.46 0.44 15.73
N MET A 246 -17.68 0.05 16.06
CA MET A 246 -18.70 -0.34 15.10
C MET A 246 -20.05 0.02 15.69
N VAL A 247 -20.86 0.74 14.93
CA VAL A 247 -22.27 0.98 15.28
C VAL A 247 -23.03 -0.32 15.03
N ASP A 248 -23.87 -0.72 15.97
CA ASP A 248 -24.67 -1.95 15.90
C ASP A 248 -23.87 -3.22 15.52
N PRO A 249 -23.06 -3.74 16.47
CA PRO A 249 -22.20 -4.90 16.22
C PRO A 249 -22.94 -6.14 15.72
N GLU A 250 -24.18 -6.37 16.15
CA GLU A 250 -24.97 -7.53 15.74
C GLU A 250 -25.17 -7.58 14.21
N THR A 251 -25.40 -6.42 13.61
CA THR A 251 -25.59 -6.28 12.16
C THR A 251 -24.26 -6.13 11.42
N ASN A 252 -23.37 -5.29 11.93
CA ASN A 252 -22.18 -4.85 11.18
C ASN A 252 -20.94 -5.74 11.38
N TYR A 253 -20.93 -6.65 12.35
CA TYR A 253 -19.78 -7.54 12.58
C TYR A 253 -19.57 -8.50 11.40
N ARG A 254 -20.66 -8.88 10.73
CA ARG A 254 -20.60 -9.72 9.52
C ARG A 254 -20.43 -8.92 8.24
N ASN A 255 -20.32 -7.59 8.28
CA ASN A 255 -20.08 -6.84 7.06
C ASN A 255 -18.62 -7.00 6.63
N LEU A 256 -18.42 -7.65 5.47
CA LEU A 256 -17.11 -7.93 4.89
C LEU A 256 -16.24 -6.68 4.76
N ARG A 257 -16.84 -5.52 4.49
CA ARG A 257 -16.10 -4.27 4.30
C ARG A 257 -15.39 -3.81 5.58
N ASN A 258 -15.93 -4.17 6.74
CA ASN A 258 -15.35 -3.82 8.04
C ASN A 258 -14.08 -4.65 8.37
N CYS A 259 -13.76 -5.66 7.55
CA CYS A 259 -12.49 -6.40 7.58
C CYS A 259 -11.36 -5.70 6.82
N LEU A 260 -11.64 -4.63 6.07
CA LEU A 260 -10.71 -4.00 5.15
C LEU A 260 -10.18 -2.70 5.76
N ILE A 261 -8.87 -2.62 6.00
CA ILE A 261 -8.26 -1.45 6.66
C ILE A 261 -8.39 -0.20 5.80
N GLY A 262 -8.25 -0.32 4.48
CA GLY A 262 -8.41 0.81 3.59
C GLY A 262 -9.86 1.30 3.53
N HIS A 263 -10.84 0.42 3.65
CA HIS A 263 -12.24 0.84 3.77
C HIS A 263 -12.48 1.59 5.09
N ALA A 264 -12.05 1.01 6.21
CA ALA A 264 -12.21 1.60 7.53
C ALA A 264 -11.58 3.01 7.64
N LEU A 265 -10.45 3.25 6.97
CA LEU A 265 -9.77 4.55 7.00
C LEU A 265 -10.38 5.62 6.06
N ARG A 266 -11.30 5.24 5.17
CA ARG A 266 -11.93 6.15 4.21
C ARG A 266 -13.39 6.43 4.50
N ASP A 267 -14.05 5.53 5.21
CA ASP A 267 -15.42 5.76 5.66
C ASP A 267 -15.40 6.84 6.75
N GLU A 268 -16.24 7.89 6.61
CA GLU A 268 -16.36 8.96 7.61
C GLU A 268 -16.77 8.41 8.99
N ALA A 269 -17.58 7.35 9.01
CA ALA A 269 -17.98 6.65 10.23
C ALA A 269 -16.92 5.66 10.74
N HIS A 270 -15.87 5.40 9.95
CA HIS A 270 -14.70 4.56 10.28
C HIS A 270 -15.05 3.18 10.84
N GLN A 271 -16.13 2.58 10.33
CA GLN A 271 -16.58 1.27 10.82
C GLN A 271 -15.51 0.21 10.58
N SER A 272 -15.12 -0.46 11.66
CA SER A 272 -14.07 -1.46 11.60
C SER A 272 -14.33 -2.58 12.59
N LEU A 273 -13.92 -3.80 12.23
CA LEU A 273 -13.83 -4.87 13.22
C LEU A 273 -12.81 -4.50 14.31
N PRO A 274 -12.97 -4.99 15.55
CA PRO A 274 -12.02 -4.73 16.63
C PRO A 274 -10.55 -5.00 16.23
N MET A 275 -10.34 -6.03 15.41
CA MET A 275 -9.02 -6.39 14.87
C MET A 275 -8.42 -5.33 13.95
N ILE A 276 -9.24 -4.67 13.13
CA ILE A 276 -8.80 -3.56 12.28
C ILE A 276 -8.57 -2.31 13.12
N SER A 277 -9.42 -2.02 14.11
CA SER A 277 -9.18 -0.90 15.03
C SER A 277 -7.86 -1.06 15.82
N ALA A 278 -7.58 -2.27 16.31
CA ALA A 278 -6.32 -2.59 16.98
C ALA A 278 -5.11 -2.46 16.03
N ALA A 279 -5.26 -2.86 14.77
CA ALA A 279 -4.23 -2.67 13.77
C ALA A 279 -3.97 -1.19 13.46
N ILE A 280 -5.01 -0.36 13.32
CA ILE A 280 -4.88 1.09 13.14
C ILE A 280 -4.09 1.70 14.30
N PHE A 281 -4.43 1.34 15.55
CA PHE A 281 -3.68 1.77 16.73
C PHE A 281 -2.20 1.38 16.64
N CYS A 282 -1.88 0.11 16.30
CA CYS A 282 -0.51 -0.35 16.18
C CYS A 282 0.27 0.37 15.05
N CYS A 283 -0.37 0.61 13.90
CA CYS A 283 0.22 1.32 12.77
C CYS A 283 0.53 2.80 13.07
N ILE A 284 -0.35 3.48 13.81
CA ILE A 284 -0.10 4.85 14.26
C ILE A 284 0.97 4.84 15.36
N GLY A 285 0.89 3.89 16.30
CA GLY A 285 1.87 3.72 17.37
C GLY A 285 3.29 3.52 16.82
N GLU A 286 3.45 2.69 15.81
CA GLU A 286 4.72 2.47 15.10
C GLU A 286 5.35 3.77 14.61
N ARG A 287 4.58 4.62 13.91
CA ARG A 287 5.02 5.94 13.42
C ARG A 287 5.41 6.90 14.54
N LEU A 288 4.83 6.71 15.71
CA LEU A 288 5.11 7.48 16.92
C LEU A 288 6.26 6.89 17.75
N GLY A 289 6.89 5.81 17.28
CA GLY A 289 8.01 5.14 17.94
C GLY A 289 7.61 4.16 19.04
N LEU A 290 6.34 3.77 19.11
CA LEU A 290 5.88 2.71 20.01
C LEU A 290 6.13 1.33 19.42
N ASN A 291 6.66 0.43 20.24
CA ASN A 291 6.78 -1.00 19.93
C ASN A 291 5.41 -1.69 20.18
N ALA A 292 4.42 -1.35 19.35
CA ALA A 292 3.04 -1.79 19.46
C ALA A 292 2.70 -2.94 18.50
N HIS A 293 2.15 -4.04 19.04
CA HIS A 293 1.81 -5.24 18.29
C HIS A 293 0.36 -5.64 18.50
N CYS A 294 -0.27 -6.21 17.47
CA CYS A 294 -1.57 -6.85 17.65
C CYS A 294 -1.40 -8.16 18.42
N CYS A 295 -2.34 -8.44 19.32
CA CYS A 295 -2.43 -9.69 20.06
C CYS A 295 -3.75 -10.38 19.73
N CYS A 296 -3.63 -11.62 19.30
CA CYS A 296 -4.73 -12.47 18.85
C CYS A 296 -5.03 -13.53 19.89
N LEU A 297 -5.58 -13.15 21.03
CA LEU A 297 -6.11 -14.13 21.98
C LEU A 297 -7.44 -14.68 21.45
N PRO A 298 -7.77 -15.96 21.65
CA PRO A 298 -9.10 -16.46 21.33
C PRO A 298 -10.18 -15.62 22.05
N GLY A 299 -11.20 -15.16 21.31
CA GLY A 299 -12.29 -14.35 21.87
C GLY A 299 -11.95 -12.88 22.19
N HIS A 300 -10.68 -12.47 22.08
CA HIS A 300 -10.24 -11.11 22.39
C HIS A 300 -9.30 -10.54 21.33
N VAL A 301 -9.44 -9.25 21.04
CA VAL A 301 -8.49 -8.48 20.25
C VAL A 301 -7.85 -7.46 21.16
N LEU A 302 -6.54 -7.53 21.33
CA LEU A 302 -5.77 -6.59 22.13
C LEU A 302 -4.62 -5.99 21.32
N ALA A 303 -4.15 -4.82 21.73
CA ALA A 303 -2.85 -4.29 21.31
C ALA A 303 -1.90 -4.37 22.51
N MET A 304 -0.69 -4.88 22.29
CA MET A 304 0.37 -4.94 23.29
C MET A 304 1.44 -3.91 22.97
N VAL A 305 1.91 -3.18 23.97
CA VAL A 305 2.97 -2.20 23.84
C VAL A 305 4.13 -2.62 24.72
N PHE A 306 5.29 -2.79 24.11
CA PHE A 306 6.52 -3.16 24.81
C PHE A 306 7.29 -1.93 25.26
N ALA A 307 7.96 -2.05 26.41
CA ALA A 307 8.91 -1.05 26.86
C ALA A 307 10.16 -1.03 25.97
N THR A 308 10.96 0.03 26.07
CA THR A 308 12.28 0.07 25.42
C THR A 308 13.27 -0.79 26.19
N GLU A 309 14.37 -1.19 25.56
CA GLU A 309 15.40 -2.01 26.21
C GLU A 309 16.00 -1.34 27.47
N ASP A 310 15.98 0.00 27.52
CA ASP A 310 16.64 0.80 28.53
C ASP A 310 15.74 1.29 29.68
N SER A 311 14.42 1.11 29.60
CA SER A 311 13.49 1.63 30.62
C SER A 311 12.19 0.83 30.76
N THR A 312 11.60 0.76 31.96
CA THR A 312 10.27 0.17 32.14
C THR A 312 9.20 0.96 31.38
N LEU A 313 7.97 0.44 31.30
CA LEU A 313 6.83 1.17 30.73
C LEU A 313 6.59 2.54 31.37
N ASP A 314 7.00 2.70 32.64
CA ASP A 314 6.89 3.90 33.45
C ASP A 314 8.19 4.74 33.44
N GLY A 315 9.16 4.41 32.59
CA GLY A 315 10.40 5.17 32.41
C GLY A 315 11.50 4.89 33.45
N ASN A 316 11.32 3.94 34.36
CA ASN A 316 12.31 3.64 35.40
C ASN A 316 13.42 2.74 34.88
N LYS A 317 14.66 3.24 34.86
CA LYS A 317 15.85 2.49 34.40
C LYS A 317 16.46 1.60 35.48
N GLU A 318 16.38 2.01 36.74
CA GLU A 318 16.99 1.31 37.88
C GLU A 318 16.22 0.02 38.21
N THR A 319 14.89 0.09 38.17
CA THR A 319 14.02 -1.08 38.36
C THR A 319 14.29 -2.16 37.31
N LEU A 320 14.53 -1.78 36.05
CA LEU A 320 14.87 -2.75 34.99
C LEU A 320 16.22 -3.43 35.23
N ARG A 321 17.23 -2.67 35.65
CA ARG A 321 18.57 -3.22 35.97
C ARG A 321 18.51 -4.19 37.14
N TYR A 322 17.71 -3.85 38.17
CA TYR A 322 17.48 -4.71 39.32
C TYR A 322 16.70 -5.99 38.96
N PHE A 323 15.66 -5.88 38.13
CA PHE A 323 14.92 -7.06 37.63
C PHE A 323 15.80 -7.97 36.78
N SER A 324 16.56 -7.38 35.84
CA SER A 324 17.44 -8.14 34.94
C SER A 324 18.56 -8.87 35.70
N SER A 325 19.04 -8.31 36.81
CA SER A 325 20.09 -8.92 37.64
C SER A 325 19.56 -10.00 38.59
N GLN A 326 18.29 -9.95 39.01
CA GLN A 326 17.72 -10.93 39.94
C GLN A 326 17.04 -12.13 39.28
N VAL A 327 16.35 -11.93 38.15
CA VAL A 327 15.44 -12.96 37.61
C VAL A 327 16.02 -13.64 36.36
N GLY A 328 17.02 -13.03 35.71
CA GLY A 328 17.42 -13.40 34.36
C GLY A 328 16.27 -13.18 33.37
N TRP A 329 16.55 -12.91 32.11
CA TRP A 329 15.49 -12.78 31.07
C TRP A 329 14.83 -14.13 30.70
N HIS A 330 14.87 -15.12 31.60
CA HIS A 330 14.58 -16.52 31.32
C HIS A 330 13.70 -17.13 32.42
N SER A 331 12.57 -16.50 32.77
CA SER A 331 11.51 -17.17 33.54
C SER A 331 10.31 -16.24 33.72
N LEU A 332 9.45 -16.21 32.70
CA LEU A 332 8.01 -16.07 32.89
C LEU A 332 7.40 -16.77 31.69
N ASP A 333 6.36 -17.57 31.92
CA ASP A 333 5.57 -18.26 30.90
C ASP A 333 4.88 -17.26 29.94
N VAL A 334 5.68 -16.64 29.06
CA VAL A 334 5.25 -15.67 28.04
C VAL A 334 4.65 -16.38 26.82
N GLU A 335 4.65 -17.72 26.77
CA GLU A 335 4.03 -18.49 25.68
C GLU A 335 2.51 -18.24 25.55
N THR A 336 1.84 -17.75 26.59
CA THR A 336 0.39 -17.46 26.56
C THR A 336 0.02 -16.04 26.11
N MET A 337 0.97 -15.09 26.09
CA MET A 337 0.75 -13.69 25.69
C MET A 337 1.88 -13.16 24.79
N ALA A 338 2.20 -13.90 23.73
CA ALA A 338 3.12 -13.43 22.69
C ALA A 338 2.38 -12.52 21.67
N PRO A 339 3.07 -11.54 21.05
CA PRO A 339 2.50 -10.80 19.94
C PRO A 339 2.13 -11.74 18.81
N ALA A 340 0.99 -11.48 18.17
CA ALA A 340 0.58 -12.29 17.05
C ALA A 340 1.48 -11.97 15.86
N ALA A 341 2.02 -13.01 15.22
CA ALA A 341 2.61 -12.86 13.89
C ALA A 341 1.58 -12.19 12.97
N VAL A 342 2.03 -11.35 12.04
CA VAL A 342 1.14 -10.66 11.10
C VAL A 342 0.41 -11.69 10.23
N SER A 343 1.06 -12.82 9.90
CA SER A 343 0.40 -13.98 9.27
C SER A 343 -0.78 -14.54 10.06
N THR A 344 -0.74 -14.51 11.40
CA THR A 344 -1.87 -14.94 12.25
C THR A 344 -3.05 -13.99 12.13
N MET A 345 -2.80 -12.68 12.09
CA MET A 345 -3.82 -11.66 11.84
C MET A 345 -4.47 -11.86 10.46
N ILE A 346 -3.66 -12.08 9.42
CA ILE A 346 -4.15 -12.41 8.07
C ILE A 346 -5.03 -13.65 8.11
N GLY A 347 -4.58 -14.73 8.76
CA GLY A 347 -5.34 -15.98 8.86
C GLY A 347 -6.71 -15.80 9.52
N ARG A 348 -6.79 -15.01 10.60
CA ARG A 348 -8.05 -14.69 11.29
C ARG A 348 -8.98 -13.82 10.45
N LEU A 349 -8.44 -12.82 9.74
CA LEU A 349 -9.23 -12.03 8.80
C LEU A 349 -9.77 -12.91 7.67
N ALA A 350 -8.93 -13.73 7.04
CA ALA A 350 -9.34 -14.66 5.99
C ALA A 350 -10.43 -15.62 6.47
N HIS A 351 -10.32 -16.11 7.71
CA HIS A 351 -11.36 -16.93 8.35
C HIS A 351 -12.68 -16.15 8.49
N ASN A 352 -12.66 -14.93 9.04
CA ASN A 352 -13.86 -14.08 9.15
C ASN A 352 -14.50 -13.82 7.77
N ILE A 353 -13.69 -13.46 6.77
CA ILE A 353 -14.14 -13.24 5.39
C ILE A 353 -14.84 -14.48 4.82
N ARG A 354 -14.26 -15.67 5.03
CA ARG A 354 -14.83 -16.94 4.57
C ARG A 354 -16.17 -17.23 5.24
N HIS A 355 -16.27 -17.05 6.56
CA HIS A 355 -17.51 -17.31 7.31
C HIS A 355 -18.61 -16.32 6.97
N THR A 356 -18.27 -15.05 6.72
CA THR A 356 -19.20 -14.06 6.19
C THR A 356 -19.75 -14.45 4.82
N ASN A 357 -18.88 -14.88 3.90
CA ASN A 357 -19.31 -15.29 2.55
C ASN A 357 -20.15 -16.58 2.56
N LEU A 358 -19.88 -17.51 3.48
CA LEU A 358 -20.71 -18.72 3.65
C LEU A 358 -22.12 -18.39 4.18
N ALA A 359 -22.26 -17.37 5.05
CA ALA A 359 -23.55 -16.92 5.53
C ALA A 359 -24.38 -16.22 4.43
N LEU A 360 -23.73 -15.49 3.53
CA LEU A 360 -24.40 -14.88 2.37
C LEU A 360 -24.86 -15.93 1.35
N ASN A 361 -24.00 -16.92 1.03
CA ASN A 361 -24.36 -18.00 0.09
C ASN A 361 -25.37 -19.02 0.64
N SER A 362 -25.56 -19.10 1.96
CA SER A 362 -26.60 -19.95 2.57
C SER A 362 -27.95 -19.24 2.73
N GLY A 363 -27.99 -17.92 2.60
CA GLY A 363 -29.24 -17.13 2.58
C GLY A 363 -29.95 -17.10 1.22
N ASP A 364 -29.20 -17.26 0.12
CA ASP A 364 -29.71 -17.19 -1.26
C ASP A 364 -30.13 -18.55 -1.86
N VAL A 365 -30.13 -19.63 -1.05
CA VAL A 365 -30.76 -20.91 -1.41
C VAL A 365 -32.03 -21.11 -0.57
N SER A 366 -33.00 -20.24 -0.77
CA SER A 366 -34.39 -20.50 -0.38
C SER A 366 -35.38 -19.94 -1.41
N VAL A 367 -35.14 -20.25 -2.68
CA VAL A 367 -36.19 -20.20 -3.71
C VAL A 367 -36.46 -21.64 -4.14
N GLU A 368 -37.38 -22.30 -3.42
CA GLU A 368 -38.31 -23.31 -3.95
C GLU A 368 -39.11 -23.93 -2.79
N SER A 369 -40.29 -23.39 -2.52
CA SER A 369 -41.47 -24.18 -2.11
C SER A 369 -42.68 -23.28 -1.89
N ARG A 370 -43.00 -22.40 -2.86
CA ARG A 370 -44.34 -21.82 -2.95
C ARG A 370 -44.77 -21.72 -4.40
N LEU A 371 -45.90 -22.38 -4.66
CA LEU A 371 -46.78 -22.36 -5.84
C LEU A 371 -46.59 -23.50 -6.84
N GLY A 372 -47.61 -24.38 -6.90
CA GLY A 372 -47.68 -25.46 -7.87
C GLY A 372 -48.81 -26.48 -7.75
N ASN A 373 -49.92 -26.21 -7.03
CA ASN A 373 -51.18 -26.95 -7.23
C ASN A 373 -52.08 -26.14 -8.17
N HIS A 374 -52.20 -26.56 -9.44
CA HIS A 374 -53.45 -26.77 -10.18
C HIS A 374 -53.25 -26.84 -11.71
N PHE A 375 -54.07 -27.70 -12.33
CA PHE A 375 -54.24 -28.03 -13.76
C PHE A 375 -53.14 -28.97 -14.31
N THR A 376 -53.41 -30.23 -14.68
CA THR A 376 -54.62 -31.04 -14.94
C THR A 376 -54.28 -32.50 -14.74
#